data_AF-K2BJC1-F1
#
_entry.id   AF-K2BJC1-F1
#
_cell.length_a   1.000
_cell.length_b   1.000
_cell.length_c   1.000
_cell.angle_alpha   90.00
_cell.angle_beta   90.00
_cell.angle_gamma   90.00
#
_symmetry.space_group_name_H-M   'P 1'
#
loop_
_entity.id
_entity.type
_entity.pdbx_description
1 polymer ?
#
loop_
_entity_poly.entity_id
_entity_poly.type
_entity_poly.pdbx_seq_one_letter_code
_entity_poly.pdbx_strand_id
1 'polypeptide(L)'
;MLTQRTNVLLSPDEHGLLLALSREHNKTMGELIRQAIKKTYATGAKDAFGESLARIRQMTSGVRVKKAEYRNWVVEGRKYEE
;
A
#
# COMPACT_ATOMS: atom_id res chain seq x y z
N MET A 1 -0.13 7.46 -18.27
CA MET A 1 -1.19 7.33 -19.29
C MET A 1 -1.41 5.85 -19.59
N LEU A 2 -2.66 5.37 -19.68
CA LEU A 2 -2.95 3.96 -20.03
C LEU A 2 -3.11 3.86 -21.56
N THR A 3 -2.30 3.03 -22.21
CA THR A 3 -2.21 2.98 -23.67
C THR A 3 -2.65 1.64 -24.27
N GLN A 4 -2.75 0.60 -23.45
CA GLN A 4 -3.10 -0.75 -23.88
C GLN A 4 -4.43 -1.18 -23.26
N ARG A 5 -5.30 -1.81 -24.05
CA ARG A 5 -6.56 -2.42 -23.59
C ARG A 5 -6.37 -3.93 -23.47
N THR A 6 -6.77 -4.48 -22.33
CA THR A 6 -6.77 -5.92 -22.07
C THR A 6 -8.17 -6.34 -21.70
N ASN A 7 -8.71 -7.33 -22.40
CA ASN A 7 -9.99 -7.93 -22.07
C ASN A 7 -9.75 -9.12 -21.13
N VAL A 8 -10.54 -9.23 -20.07
CA VAL A 8 -10.46 -10.31 -19.09
C VAL A 8 -11.84 -10.92 -18.94
N LEU A 9 -11.92 -12.24 -19.00
CA LEU A 9 -13.14 -12.98 -18.70
C LEU A 9 -13.13 -13.37 -17.23
N LEU A 10 -14.22 -13.06 -16.54
CA LEU A 10 -14.43 -13.37 -15.13
C LEU A 10 -15.64 -14.27 -15.00
N SER A 11 -15.61 -15.17 -14.02
CA SER A 11 -16.81 -15.88 -13.58
C SER A 11 -17.82 -14.90 -12.96
N PRO A 12 -19.12 -15.27 -12.89
CA PRO A 12 -20.14 -14.42 -12.28
C PRO A 12 -19.81 -14.02 -10.84
N ASP A 13 -19.24 -14.94 -10.06
CA ASP A 13 -18.87 -14.71 -8.66
C ASP A 13 -17.70 -13.73 -8.54
N GLU A 14 -16.66 -13.90 -9.36
CA GLU A 14 -15.52 -12.99 -9.42
C GLU A 14 -15.94 -11.58 -9.83
N HIS A 15 -16.83 -11.46 -10.82
CA HIS A 15 -17.37 -10.18 -11.24
C HIS A 15 -18.21 -9.53 -10.13
N GLY A 16 -19.04 -10.31 -9.43
CA GLY A 16 -19.82 -9.85 -8.29
C GLY A 16 -18.93 -9.30 -7.16
N LEU A 17 -17.87 -10.03 -6.82
CA LEU A 17 -16.87 -9.60 -5.84
C LEU A 17 -16.18 -8.30 -6.27
N LEU A 18 -15.75 -8.22 -7.54
CA LEU A 18 -15.07 -7.04 -8.07
C LEU A 18 -15.98 -5.80 -8.05
N LEU A 19 -17.28 -5.98 -8.30
CA LEU A 19 -18.28 -4.92 -8.24
C LEU A 19 -18.48 -4.42 -6.80
N ALA A 20 -18.54 -5.33 -5.82
CA ALA A 20 -18.65 -4.96 -4.41
C ALA A 20 -17.44 -4.12 -3.97
N LEU A 21 -16.23 -4.58 -4.27
CA LEU A 21 -14.98 -3.89 -3.95
C LEU A 21 -14.86 -2.52 -4.66
N SER A 22 -15.37 -2.43 -5.89
CA SER A 22 -15.40 -1.17 -6.64
C SER A 22 -16.22 -0.09 -5.92
N ARG A 23 -17.36 -0.48 -5.35
CA ARG A 23 -18.23 0.39 -4.56
C ARG A 23 -17.62 0.74 -3.22
N GLU A 24 -17.07 -0.25 -2.51
CA GLU A 24 -16.47 -0.05 -1.19
C GLU A 24 -15.27 0.91 -1.22
N HIS A 25 -14.40 0.76 -2.22
CA HIS A 25 -13.17 1.54 -2.31
C HIS A 25 -13.28 2.77 -3.23
N ASN A 26 -14.47 3.04 -3.78
CA ASN A 26 -14.71 4.11 -4.75
C ASN A 26 -13.68 4.11 -5.90
N LYS A 27 -13.45 2.93 -6.49
CA LYS A 27 -12.46 2.71 -7.56
C LYS A 27 -13.09 1.96 -8.71
N THR A 28 -12.59 2.17 -9.91
CA THR A 28 -13.01 1.40 -11.09
C THR A 28 -12.47 -0.04 -11.02
N MET A 29 -13.18 -0.98 -11.65
CA MET A 29 -12.73 -2.37 -11.78
C MET A 29 -11.32 -2.48 -12.39
N GLY A 30 -11.02 -1.66 -13.40
CA GLY A 30 -9.70 -1.61 -14.02
C GLY A 30 -8.59 -1.06 -13.10
N GLU A 31 -8.91 -0.20 -12.13
CA GLU A 31 -7.96 0.22 -11.09
C GLU A 31 -7.68 -0.88 -10.09
N LEU A 32 -8.72 -1.60 -9.66
CA LEU A 32 -8.60 -2.73 -8.74
C LEU A 32 -7.76 -3.85 -9.36
N ILE A 33 -8.03 -4.22 -10.61
CA ILE A 33 -7.24 -5.22 -11.34
C ILE A 33 -5.77 -4.79 -11.46
N ARG A 34 -5.51 -3.52 -11.82
CA ARG A 34 -4.13 -3.01 -11.87
C ARG A 34 -3.44 -3.04 -10.51
N GLN A 35 -4.15 -2.70 -9.44
CA GLN A 35 -3.61 -2.76 -8.07
C GLN A 35 -3.32 -4.21 -7.66
N ALA A 36 -4.20 -5.15 -8.00
CA ALA A 36 -3.98 -6.57 -7.76
C ALA A 36 -2.78 -7.09 -8.55
N ILE A 37 -2.66 -6.76 -9.84
CA ILE A 37 -1.50 -7.13 -10.66
C ILE A 37 -0.20 -6.57 -10.04
N LYS A 38 -0.19 -5.30 -9.64
CA LYS A 38 0.97 -4.71 -8.95
C LYS A 38 1.26 -5.42 -7.62
N LYS A 39 0.24 -5.77 -6.83
CA LYS A 39 0.43 -6.44 -5.54
C LYS A 39 0.99 -7.85 -5.70
N THR A 40 0.50 -8.59 -6.70
CA THR A 40 0.87 -9.99 -6.94
C THR A 40 2.20 -10.11 -7.67
N TYR A 41 2.43 -9.26 -8.67
CA TYR A 41 3.56 -9.34 -9.59
C TYR A 41 4.51 -8.15 -9.50
N ALA A 42 4.47 -7.34 -8.44
CA ALA A 42 5.62 -6.47 -8.11
C ALA A 42 6.79 -7.36 -7.64
N THR A 43 7.41 -8.03 -8.60
CA THR A 43 8.69 -8.75 -8.56
C THR A 43 9.85 -7.75 -8.43
N GLY A 44 9.80 -6.87 -7.43
CA GLY A 44 10.91 -5.93 -7.14
C GLY A 44 10.68 -4.96 -5.98
N ALA A 45 9.47 -4.84 -5.44
CA ALA A 45 9.20 -3.92 -4.31
C ALA A 45 9.30 -4.58 -2.93
N LYS A 46 9.23 -5.92 -2.86
CA LYS A 46 9.44 -6.65 -1.59
C LYS A 46 10.87 -6.44 -1.07
N ASP A 47 11.85 -6.41 -1.97
CA ASP A 47 13.24 -6.14 -1.63
C ASP A 47 13.43 -4.67 -1.26
N ALA A 48 12.85 -3.72 -2.00
CA ALA A 48 12.98 -2.28 -1.72
C ALA A 48 12.39 -1.86 -0.36
N PHE A 49 11.28 -2.46 0.09
CA PHE A 49 10.70 -2.16 1.40
C PHE A 49 11.49 -2.82 2.54
N GLY A 50 11.97 -4.05 2.34
CA GLY A 50 12.88 -4.73 3.27
C GLY A 50 14.20 -3.98 3.42
N GLU A 51 14.80 -3.54 2.32
CA GLU A 51 16.02 -2.72 2.30
C GLU A 51 15.80 -1.34 2.89
N SER A 52 14.66 -0.69 2.61
CA SER A 52 14.33 0.60 3.22
C SER A 52 14.13 0.48 4.73
N LEU A 53 13.46 -0.57 5.21
CA LEU A 53 13.33 -0.86 6.64
C LEU A 53 14.67 -1.23 7.27
N ALA A 54 15.52 -1.97 6.57
CA ALA A 54 16.87 -2.30 7.04
C ALA A 54 17.73 -1.04 7.14
N ARG A 55 17.64 -0.11 6.16
CA ARG A 55 18.34 1.17 6.17
C ARG A 55 17.82 2.09 7.28
N ILE A 56 16.50 2.15 7.50
CA ILE A 56 15.90 2.87 8.64
C ILE A 56 16.38 2.27 9.97
N ARG A 57 16.41 0.93 10.10
CA ARG A 57 16.93 0.24 11.28
C ARG A 57 18.42 0.53 11.50
N GLN A 58 19.25 0.54 10.46
CA GLN A 58 20.67 0.92 10.57
C GLN A 58 20.85 2.38 10.98
N MET A 59 20.03 3.30 10.45
CA MET A 59 20.06 4.71 10.86
C MET A 59 19.57 4.91 12.31
N THR A 60 18.72 4.01 12.81
CA THR A 60 18.16 4.08 14.16
C THR A 60 18.81 3.12 15.16
N SER A 61 19.77 2.27 14.76
CA SER A 61 20.36 1.22 15.60
C SER A 61 21.25 1.71 16.74
N GLY A 62 21.37 3.03 16.94
CA GLY A 62 21.98 3.65 18.12
C GLY A 62 21.01 4.53 18.93
N VAL A 63 19.79 4.75 18.45
CA VAL A 63 18.83 5.65 19.08
C VAL A 63 17.96 4.84 20.05
N ARG A 64 18.37 4.76 21.32
CA ARG A 64 17.50 4.28 22.40
C ARG A 64 16.43 5.34 22.69
N VAL A 65 15.43 5.47 21.81
CA VAL A 65 14.26 6.32 22.08
C VAL A 65 13.51 5.71 23.25
N LYS A 66 13.43 6.42 24.37
CA LYS A 66 12.61 5.96 25.50
C LYS A 66 11.15 5.98 25.03
N LYS A 67 10.38 4.94 25.40
CA LYS A 67 8.98 4.75 24.96
C LYS A 67 8.08 5.98 25.18
N ALA A 68 8.43 6.84 26.14
CA ALA A 68 7.77 8.11 26.43
C ALA A 68 7.99 9.19 25.35
N GLU A 69 9.18 9.27 24.75
CA GLU A 69 9.52 10.29 23.74
C GLU A 69 8.83 9.99 22.40
N TYR A 70 8.70 8.71 22.03
CA TYR A 70 8.01 8.31 20.80
C TYR A 70 6.53 8.73 20.80
N ARG A 71 5.85 8.62 21.96
CA ARG A 71 4.45 9.07 22.09
C ARG A 71 4.30 10.57 21.89
N ASN A 72 5.26 11.35 22.38
CA ASN A 72 5.23 12.80 22.24
C ASN A 72 5.41 13.22 20.78
N TRP A 73 6.32 12.59 20.03
CA TRP A 73 6.51 12.86 18.60
C TRP A 73 5.28 12.50 17.76
N VAL A 74 4.59 11.41 18.09
CA VAL A 74 3.35 11.03 17.39
C VAL A 74 2.22 12.04 17.65
N VAL A 75 2.08 12.53 18.89
CA VAL A 75 1.07 13.53 19.25
C VAL A 75 1.38 14.88 18.60
N GLU A 76 2.65 15.27 18.58
CA GLU A 76 3.10 16.52 17.97
C GLU A 76 2.92 16.50 16.45
N GLY A 77 3.20 15.37 15.78
CA GLY A 77 2.96 15.20 14.35
C GLY A 77 1.48 15.32 13.96
N ARG A 78 0.56 14.82 14.79
CA ARG A 78 -0.90 14.93 14.55
C ARG A 78 -1.44 16.35 14.63
N LYS A 79 -0.75 17.27 15.31
CA LYS A 79 -1.18 18.69 15.39
C LYS A 79 -1.08 19.42 14.05
N TYR A 80 -0.31 18.89 13.09
CA TYR A 80 -0.10 19.49 11.78
C TYR A 80 -0.89 18.79 10.67
N GLU A 81 -1.72 17.78 11.02
CA GLU A 81 -2.61 17.07 10.07
C GLU A 81 -4.09 17.50 10.18
N GLU A 82 -4.43 18.43 11.09
CA GLU A 82 -5.71 19.18 11.12
C GLU A 82 -5.53 20.56 10.48
#